data_AF-A0A5J4N6Y4-F1
#
_entry.id   AF-A0A5J4N6Y4-F1
#
_cell.length_a   1.000
_cell.length_b   1.000
_cell.length_c   1.000
_cell.angle_alpha   90.00
_cell.angle_beta   90.00
_cell.angle_gamma   90.00
#
_symmetry.space_group_name_H-M   'P 1'
#
loop_
_entity.id
_entity.type
_entity.pdbx_description
1 polymer ?
#
loop_
_entity_poly.entity_id
_entity_poly.type
_entity_poly.pdbx_seq_one_letter_code
_entity_poly.pdbx_strand_id
1 'polypeptide(L)'
;MMVCSFVYLLIMEILLCAPLPFHRSYENNTCLWRLAILVPVIHNLGRIHAVIFIILGYAWPTLFTGIAHILVVWRVMNSITTSNPLASSHGDNQSENSASRSHVLRIMWTTVAFTVSCIILNLPHTIIYAAQLLTTHAYVAGSLIHQGCLLFITVGYCLHPCILLIMCQRLRQNAMGIFKAVGTAWDSLCRRVHKKRFQGSTGQHIQPKVDPELD
;
A
#
# COMPACT_ATOMS: atom_id res chain seq x y z
N MET A 1 -15.94 -14.71 -10.66
CA MET A 1 -16.03 -13.37 -10.03
C MET A 1 -14.67 -12.69 -9.89
N MET A 2 -13.63 -13.34 -9.33
CA MET A 2 -12.31 -12.69 -9.16
C MET A 2 -11.67 -12.21 -10.47
N VAL A 3 -11.77 -12.97 -11.56
CA VAL A 3 -11.25 -12.57 -12.88
C VAL A 3 -11.94 -11.31 -13.41
N CYS A 4 -13.28 -11.25 -13.34
CA CYS A 4 -14.04 -10.07 -13.78
C CYS A 4 -13.70 -8.82 -12.95
N SER A 5 -13.55 -8.98 -11.63
CA SER A 5 -13.13 -7.88 -10.75
C SER A 5 -11.72 -7.40 -11.09
N PHE A 6 -10.79 -8.31 -11.38
CA PHE A 6 -9.42 -7.95 -11.76
C PHE A 6 -9.38 -7.21 -13.11
N VAL A 7 -10.10 -7.70 -14.11
CA VAL A 7 -10.22 -7.04 -15.43
C VAL A 7 -10.84 -5.65 -15.27
N TYR A 8 -11.89 -5.52 -14.45
CA TYR A 8 -12.51 -4.23 -14.14
C TYR A 8 -11.51 -3.25 -13.50
N LEU A 9 -10.76 -3.69 -12.48
CA LEU A 9 -9.76 -2.85 -11.82
C LEU A 9 -8.66 -2.41 -12.80
N LEU A 10 -8.21 -3.31 -13.66
CA LEU A 10 -7.17 -3.02 -14.65
C LEU A 10 -7.65 -2.01 -15.70
N ILE A 11 -8.88 -2.15 -16.19
CA ILE A 11 -9.49 -1.18 -17.10
C ILE A 11 -9.61 0.18 -16.42
N MET A 12 -10.07 0.22 -15.17
CA MET A 12 -10.18 1.47 -14.41
C MET A 12 -8.82 2.14 -14.22
N GLU A 13 -7.79 1.37 -13.85
CA GLU A 13 -6.42 1.88 -13.71
C GLU A 13 -5.92 2.49 -15.02
N ILE A 14 -6.10 1.78 -16.15
CA ILE A 14 -5.72 2.30 -17.47
C ILE A 14 -6.47 3.60 -17.78
N LEU A 15 -7.79 3.63 -17.57
CA LEU A 15 -8.59 4.84 -17.84
C LEU A 15 -8.19 6.03 -16.96
N LEU A 16 -7.80 5.78 -15.70
CA LEU A 16 -7.33 6.82 -14.79
C LEU A 16 -5.91 7.27 -15.11
N CYS A 17 -5.02 6.35 -15.50
CA CYS A 17 -3.60 6.61 -15.69
C CYS A 17 -3.24 7.07 -17.11
N ALA A 18 -3.90 6.56 -18.15
CA ALA A 18 -3.66 6.93 -19.55
C ALA A 18 -3.69 8.45 -19.82
N PRO A 19 -4.58 9.24 -19.20
CA PRO A 19 -4.58 10.70 -19.37
C PRO A 19 -3.49 11.45 -18.58
N LEU A 20 -2.84 10.84 -17.58
CA LEU A 20 -1.86 11.52 -16.72
C LEU A 20 -0.63 12.08 -17.47
N PRO A 21 -0.03 11.39 -18.46
CA PRO A 21 1.09 11.93 -19.22
C PRO A 21 0.75 13.22 -19.95
N PHE A 22 -0.49 13.35 -20.46
CA PHE A 22 -0.93 14.55 -21.18
C PHE A 22 -1.11 15.78 -20.28
N HIS A 23 -1.18 15.58 -18.95
CA HIS A 23 -1.25 16.66 -17.97
C HIS A 23 0.13 17.17 -17.53
N ARG A 24 1.21 16.51 -17.96
CA ARG A 24 2.59 16.89 -17.64
C ARG A 24 3.21 17.66 -18.80
N SER A 25 3.73 18.84 -18.52
CA SER A 25 4.57 19.62 -19.43
C SER A 25 5.97 19.76 -18.84
N TYR A 26 6.99 19.69 -19.67
CA TYR A 26 8.36 19.95 -19.27
C TYR A 26 8.80 21.31 -19.79
N GLU A 27 8.89 22.29 -18.90
CA GLU A 27 9.26 23.67 -19.21
C GLU A 27 10.38 24.10 -18.25
N ASN A 28 11.43 24.75 -18.78
CA ASN A 28 12.53 25.31 -17.98
C ASN A 28 13.18 24.31 -17.00
N ASN A 29 13.46 23.08 -17.47
CA ASN A 29 14.00 21.98 -16.66
C ASN A 29 13.12 21.54 -15.47
N THR A 30 11.85 21.94 -15.46
CA THR A 30 10.88 21.58 -14.42
C THR A 30 9.70 20.82 -15.01
N CYS A 31 9.25 19.78 -14.32
CA CYS A 31 8.04 19.06 -14.67
C CYS A 31 6.85 19.77 -14.03
N LEU A 32 6.05 20.45 -14.85
CA LEU A 32 4.86 21.17 -14.42
C LEU A 32 3.61 20.35 -14.69
N TRP A 33 2.70 20.36 -13.71
CA TRP A 33 1.34 19.87 -13.92
C TRP A 33 0.50 21.01 -14.50
N ARG A 34 0.36 21.06 -15.82
CA ARG A 34 -0.52 22.00 -16.51
C ARG A 34 -1.70 21.24 -17.08
N LEU A 35 -2.90 21.56 -16.61
CA LEU A 35 -4.12 21.27 -17.35
C LEU A 35 -4.07 22.12 -18.61
N ALA A 36 -3.53 21.60 -19.71
CA ALA A 36 -3.11 22.40 -20.85
C ALA A 36 -4.25 23.27 -21.39
N ILE A 37 -4.14 24.58 -21.12
CA ILE A 37 -5.12 25.63 -21.46
C ILE A 37 -5.07 25.96 -22.97
N LEU A 38 -4.07 25.44 -23.69
CA LEU A 38 -3.72 25.91 -25.03
C LEU A 38 -4.67 25.42 -26.14
N VAL A 39 -5.49 24.39 -25.89
CA VAL A 39 -6.48 23.88 -26.87
C VAL A 39 -7.81 23.59 -26.16
N PRO A 40 -8.95 24.12 -26.65
CA PRO A 40 -10.26 23.95 -25.99
C PRO A 40 -10.69 22.47 -25.85
N VAL A 41 -10.23 21.60 -26.75
CA VAL A 41 -10.45 20.14 -26.67
C VAL A 41 -9.76 19.53 -25.45
N ILE A 42 -8.54 19.96 -25.13
CA ILE A 42 -7.76 19.41 -24.01
C ILE A 42 -8.34 19.87 -22.67
N HIS A 43 -8.87 21.09 -22.61
CA HIS A 43 -9.58 21.60 -21.44
C HIS A 43 -10.81 20.74 -21.08
N ASN A 44 -11.65 20.43 -22.08
CA ASN A 44 -12.83 19.58 -21.86
C ASN A 44 -12.44 18.15 -21.48
N LEU A 45 -11.40 17.60 -22.12
CA LEU A 45 -10.87 16.27 -21.81
C LEU A 45 -10.35 16.20 -20.37
N GLY A 46 -9.61 17.22 -19.91
CA GLY A 46 -9.12 17.31 -18.54
C GLY A 46 -10.24 17.40 -17.51
N ARG A 47 -11.33 18.12 -17.83
CA ARG A 47 -12.53 18.20 -16.98
C ARG A 47 -13.25 16.85 -16.87
N ILE A 48 -13.44 16.17 -18.00
CA ILE A 48 -14.04 14.83 -18.06
C ILE A 48 -13.18 13.84 -17.27
N HIS A 49 -11.86 13.86 -17.49
CA HIS A 49 -10.94 13.00 -16.75
C HIS A 49 -10.99 13.27 -15.25
N ALA A 50 -11.00 14.53 -14.82
CA ALA A 50 -11.12 14.89 -13.41
C ALA A 50 -12.39 14.33 -12.77
N VAL A 51 -13.54 14.45 -13.45
CA VAL A 51 -14.82 13.90 -13.00
C VAL A 51 -14.76 12.38 -12.89
N ILE A 52 -14.25 11.71 -13.94
CA ILE A 52 -14.07 10.26 -13.96
C ILE A 52 -13.15 9.81 -12.83
N PHE A 53 -12.06 10.52 -12.58
CA PHE A 53 -11.10 10.24 -11.51
C PHE A 53 -11.73 10.37 -10.12
N ILE A 54 -12.52 11.42 -9.87
CA ILE A 54 -13.24 11.57 -8.59
C ILE A 54 -14.27 10.46 -8.40
N ILE A 55 -15.08 10.18 -9.42
CA ILE A 55 -16.17 9.19 -9.32
C ILE A 55 -15.60 7.77 -9.18
N LEU A 56 -14.77 7.36 -10.13
CA LEU A 56 -14.29 5.97 -10.22
C LEU A 56 -13.10 5.69 -9.31
N GLY A 57 -12.24 6.69 -9.05
CA GLY A 57 -11.08 6.55 -8.19
C GLY A 57 -11.41 6.67 -6.70
N TYR A 58 -12.41 7.48 -6.33
CA TYR A 58 -12.69 7.76 -4.91
C TYR A 58 -14.13 7.47 -4.50
N ALA A 59 -15.13 8.09 -5.13
CA ALA A 59 -16.51 8.03 -4.65
C ALA A 59 -17.08 6.61 -4.73
N TRP A 60 -16.96 5.96 -5.88
CA TRP A 60 -17.49 4.63 -6.11
C TRP A 60 -16.82 3.55 -5.24
N PRO A 61 -15.48 3.46 -5.16
CA PRO A 61 -14.83 2.51 -4.25
C PRO A 61 -15.20 2.78 -2.78
N THR A 62 -15.28 4.04 -2.36
CA THR A 62 -15.63 4.41 -0.98
C THR A 62 -17.06 4.01 -0.64
N LEU A 63 -18.03 4.26 -1.52
CA LEU A 63 -19.42 3.87 -1.32
C LEU A 63 -19.58 2.35 -1.27
N PHE A 64 -19.00 1.64 -2.24
CA PHE A 64 -19.10 0.19 -2.29
C PHE A 64 -18.45 -0.49 -1.09
N THR A 65 -17.25 -0.05 -0.70
CA THR A 65 -16.55 -0.58 0.49
C THR A 65 -17.28 -0.22 1.78
N GLY A 66 -17.80 1.01 1.90
CA GLY A 66 -18.60 1.43 3.05
C GLY A 66 -19.86 0.59 3.22
N ILE A 67 -20.65 0.40 2.14
CA ILE A 67 -21.85 -0.43 2.17
C ILE A 67 -21.50 -1.89 2.50
N ALA A 68 -20.47 -2.45 1.86
CA ALA A 68 -20.03 -3.81 2.13
C ALA A 68 -19.65 -4.01 3.61
N HIS A 69 -18.89 -3.08 4.18
CA HIS A 69 -18.50 -3.15 5.59
C HIS A 69 -19.69 -3.01 6.53
N ILE A 70 -20.63 -2.11 6.25
CA ILE A 70 -21.87 -1.97 7.02
C ILE A 70 -22.67 -3.28 6.99
N LEU A 71 -22.85 -3.88 5.81
CA LEU A 71 -23.59 -5.15 5.66
C LEU A 71 -22.90 -6.30 6.40
N VAL A 72 -21.57 -6.39 6.32
CA VAL A 72 -20.79 -7.42 7.02
C VAL A 72 -20.90 -7.24 8.53
N VAL A 73 -20.68 -6.01 9.04
CA VAL A 73 -20.80 -5.70 10.46
C VAL A 73 -22.21 -6.01 10.95
N TRP A 74 -23.25 -5.56 10.22
CA TRP A 74 -24.64 -5.82 10.55
C TRP A 74 -24.94 -7.33 10.60
N ARG A 75 -24.50 -8.09 9.60
CA ARG A 75 -24.68 -9.55 9.56
C ARG A 75 -23.98 -10.24 10.72
N VAL A 76 -22.75 -9.83 11.04
CA VAL A 76 -22.00 -10.37 12.17
C VAL A 76 -22.71 -10.02 13.47
N MET A 77 -23.10 -8.77 13.72
CA MET A 77 -23.82 -8.37 14.92
C MET A 77 -25.14 -9.14 15.08
N ASN A 78 -25.93 -9.26 14.01
CA ASN A 78 -27.20 -9.98 14.07
C ASN A 78 -27.01 -11.47 14.41
N SER A 79 -25.95 -12.10 13.90
CA SER A 79 -25.63 -13.50 14.22
C SER A 79 -25.26 -13.73 15.71
N ILE A 80 -24.78 -12.69 16.39
CA ILE A 80 -24.40 -12.73 17.81
C ILE A 80 -25.64 -12.56 18.69
N THR A 81 -26.58 -11.71 18.27
CA THR A 81 -27.81 -11.46 19.01
C THR A 81 -28.81 -12.63 18.87
N THR A 82 -28.79 -13.37 17.77
CA THR A 82 -29.70 -14.52 17.52
C THR A 82 -29.16 -15.88 17.97
N SER A 83 -27.91 -15.98 18.42
CA SER A 83 -27.41 -17.22 19.03
C SER A 83 -28.12 -17.47 20.37
N ASN A 84 -29.14 -18.32 20.32
CA ASN A 84 -29.95 -18.75 21.46
C ASN A 84 -29.05 -19.31 22.60
N PRO A 85 -29.11 -18.77 23.83
CA PRO A 85 -28.26 -19.22 24.93
C PRO A 85 -28.54 -20.67 25.38
N LEU A 86 -29.70 -21.24 25.02
CA LEU A 86 -30.08 -22.62 25.37
C LEU A 86 -29.40 -23.73 24.54
N ALA A 87 -28.71 -23.42 23.44
CA ALA A 87 -28.04 -24.43 22.62
C ALA A 87 -26.59 -24.75 23.06
N SER A 88 -26.13 -24.19 24.19
CA SER A 88 -24.73 -24.23 24.63
C SER A 88 -24.34 -25.45 25.49
N SER A 89 -25.15 -26.50 25.53
CA SER A 89 -24.92 -27.67 26.40
C SER A 89 -24.02 -28.78 25.80
N HIS A 90 -23.38 -28.58 24.64
CA HIS A 90 -22.37 -29.52 24.12
C HIS A 90 -21.00 -28.84 23.97
N GLY A 91 -20.15 -29.10 24.96
CA GLY A 91 -18.93 -28.35 25.31
C GLY A 91 -17.72 -28.50 24.39
N ASP A 92 -17.75 -29.29 23.33
CA ASP A 92 -16.55 -29.54 22.52
C ASP A 92 -16.43 -28.68 21.25
N ASN A 93 -17.54 -28.19 20.70
CA ASN A 93 -17.54 -27.39 19.46
C ASN A 93 -17.53 -25.87 19.68
N GLN A 94 -17.57 -25.41 20.94
CA GLN A 94 -17.66 -23.99 21.28
C GLN A 94 -16.31 -23.26 21.12
N SER A 95 -15.21 -23.97 21.37
CA SER A 95 -13.84 -23.44 21.24
C SER A 95 -13.50 -23.09 19.78
N GLU A 96 -13.77 -24.00 18.85
CA GLU A 96 -13.43 -23.82 17.43
C GLU A 96 -14.22 -22.69 16.75
N ASN A 97 -15.51 -22.55 17.10
CA ASN A 97 -16.35 -21.44 16.65
C ASN A 97 -15.89 -20.08 17.20
N SER A 98 -15.39 -20.03 18.44
CA SER A 98 -14.88 -18.78 19.04
C SER A 98 -13.60 -18.29 18.35
N ALA A 99 -12.68 -19.20 18.03
CA ALA A 99 -11.43 -18.89 17.34
C ALA A 99 -11.69 -18.41 15.89
N SER A 100 -12.55 -19.13 15.15
CA SER A 100 -12.97 -18.74 13.79
C SER A 100 -13.63 -17.36 13.77
N ARG A 101 -14.53 -17.10 14.72
CA ARG A 101 -15.20 -15.80 14.87
C ARG A 101 -14.23 -14.67 15.19
N SER A 102 -13.25 -14.89 16.07
CA SER A 102 -12.23 -13.89 16.40
C SER A 102 -11.36 -13.52 15.18
N HIS A 103 -11.09 -14.50 14.31
CA HIS A 103 -10.34 -14.28 13.07
C HIS A 103 -11.15 -13.45 12.06
N VAL A 104 -12.44 -13.75 11.88
CA VAL A 104 -13.35 -12.97 11.02
C VAL A 104 -13.48 -11.52 11.50
N LEU A 105 -13.71 -11.32 12.81
CA LEU A 105 -13.78 -9.97 13.39
C LEU A 105 -12.48 -9.18 13.19
N ARG A 106 -11.33 -9.84 13.32
CA ARG A 106 -10.04 -9.20 13.09
C ARG A 106 -9.85 -8.80 11.63
N ILE A 107 -10.19 -9.68 10.67
CA ILE A 107 -10.13 -9.34 9.24
C ILE A 107 -11.05 -8.14 8.96
N MET A 108 -12.29 -8.18 9.47
CA MET A 108 -13.26 -7.09 9.33
C MET A 108 -12.72 -5.77 9.91
N TRP A 109 -12.14 -5.78 11.10
CA TRP A 109 -11.55 -4.59 11.70
C TRP A 109 -10.34 -4.07 10.90
N THR A 110 -9.55 -4.99 10.34
CA THR A 110 -8.42 -4.63 9.47
C THR A 110 -8.91 -3.93 8.22
N THR A 111 -9.93 -4.48 7.55
CA THR A 111 -10.50 -3.88 6.35
C THR A 111 -11.18 -2.55 6.63
N VAL A 112 -11.85 -2.40 7.79
CA VAL A 112 -12.42 -1.13 8.22
C VAL A 112 -11.32 -0.10 8.48
N ALA A 113 -10.31 -0.43 9.28
CA ALA A 113 -9.21 0.46 9.58
C ALA A 113 -8.48 0.90 8.28
N PHE A 114 -8.21 -0.04 7.39
CA PHE A 114 -7.59 0.24 6.09
C PHE A 114 -8.44 1.20 5.24
N THR A 115 -9.74 0.92 5.09
CA THR A 115 -10.66 1.77 4.31
C THR A 115 -10.78 3.17 4.93
N VAL A 116 -10.91 3.27 6.25
CA VAL A 116 -11.01 4.56 6.96
C VAL A 116 -9.73 5.37 6.79
N SER A 117 -8.55 4.76 6.94
CA SER A 117 -7.26 5.42 6.70
C SER A 117 -7.15 5.91 5.25
N CYS A 118 -7.56 5.10 4.27
CA CYS A 118 -7.59 5.51 2.87
C CYS A 118 -8.46 6.75 2.66
N ILE A 119 -9.68 6.76 3.22
CA ILE A 119 -10.62 7.88 3.06
C ILE A 119 -10.03 9.14 3.69
N ILE A 120 -9.61 9.08 4.95
CA ILE A 120 -9.11 10.24 5.71
C ILE A 120 -7.89 10.86 5.01
N LEU A 121 -6.95 10.04 4.54
CA LEU A 121 -5.71 10.52 3.94
C LEU A 121 -5.89 11.06 2.52
N ASN A 122 -6.88 10.56 1.78
CA ASN A 122 -7.19 11.06 0.44
C ASN A 122 -8.20 12.22 0.44
N LEU A 123 -8.99 12.38 1.51
CA LEU A 123 -10.06 13.37 1.59
C LEU A 123 -9.60 14.81 1.29
N PRO A 124 -8.49 15.33 1.85
CA PRO A 124 -8.06 16.70 1.58
C PRO A 124 -7.76 16.93 0.09
N HIS A 125 -7.10 15.95 -0.55
CA HIS A 125 -6.78 16.00 -1.97
C HIS A 125 -8.05 16.02 -2.82
N THR A 126 -9.00 15.13 -2.52
CA THR A 126 -10.28 15.05 -3.24
C THR A 126 -11.10 16.33 -3.08
N ILE A 127 -11.13 16.94 -1.90
CA ILE A 127 -11.84 18.20 -1.65
C ILE A 127 -11.24 19.33 -2.49
N ILE A 128 -9.92 19.50 -2.47
CA ILE A 128 -9.25 20.56 -3.23
C ILE A 128 -9.44 20.35 -4.73
N TYR A 129 -9.34 19.11 -5.20
CA TYR A 129 -9.52 18.77 -6.60
C TYR A 129 -10.98 18.97 -7.05
N ALA A 130 -11.96 18.65 -6.21
CA ALA A 130 -13.37 18.94 -6.46
C ALA A 130 -13.66 20.44 -6.41
N ALA A 131 -13.07 21.19 -5.48
CA ALA A 131 -13.19 22.64 -5.39
C ALA A 131 -12.64 23.33 -6.65
N GLN A 132 -11.54 22.82 -7.22
CA GLN A 132 -11.01 23.28 -8.51
C GLN A 132 -11.97 23.00 -9.67
N LEU A 133 -12.71 21.89 -9.64
CA LEU A 133 -13.67 21.59 -10.69
C LEU A 133 -14.88 22.55 -10.65
N LEU A 134 -15.25 23.01 -9.45
CA LEU A 134 -16.41 23.87 -9.20
C LEU A 134 -16.07 25.37 -9.32
N THR A 135 -14.86 25.76 -8.95
CA THR A 135 -14.39 27.14 -9.00
C THR A 135 -13.50 27.36 -10.22
N THR A 136 -13.61 28.50 -10.89
CA THR A 136 -12.70 28.86 -12.00
C THR A 136 -11.28 29.23 -11.52
N HIS A 137 -10.98 29.06 -10.23
CA HIS A 137 -9.67 29.37 -9.69
C HIS A 137 -8.63 28.35 -10.15
N ALA A 138 -7.57 28.86 -10.78
CA ALA A 138 -6.48 28.03 -11.29
C ALA A 138 -5.74 27.35 -10.14
N TYR A 139 -5.71 26.03 -10.16
CA TYR A 139 -4.88 25.23 -9.29
C TYR A 139 -3.40 25.49 -9.56
N VAL A 140 -2.70 25.98 -8.55
CA VAL A 140 -1.26 26.21 -8.62
C VAL A 140 -0.56 24.93 -8.19
N ALA A 141 -0.13 24.15 -9.18
CA ALA A 141 0.73 22.99 -8.96
C ALA A 141 2.00 23.42 -8.21
N GLY A 142 2.37 22.68 -7.17
CA GLY A 142 3.51 23.01 -6.31
C GLY A 142 3.23 24.01 -5.18
N SER A 143 2.00 24.47 -5.00
CA SER A 143 1.60 25.24 -3.81
C SER A 143 1.79 24.43 -2.51
N LEU A 144 1.98 25.12 -1.37
CA LEU A 144 2.13 24.48 -0.05
C LEU A 144 0.95 23.56 0.28
N ILE A 145 -0.27 23.98 -0.06
CA ILE A 145 -1.50 23.19 0.16
C ILE A 145 -1.47 21.91 -0.68
N HIS A 146 -1.09 22.01 -1.96
CA HIS A 146 -0.94 20.86 -2.84
C HIS A 146 0.10 19.88 -2.31
N GLN A 147 1.30 20.38 -1.95
CA GLN A 147 2.39 19.55 -1.44
C GLN A 147 1.99 18.85 -0.13
N GLY A 148 1.26 19.55 0.75
CA GLY A 148 0.68 18.95 1.94
C GLY A 148 -0.25 17.77 1.61
N CYS A 149 -1.14 17.92 0.62
CA CYS A 149 -2.04 16.84 0.20
C CYS A 149 -1.28 15.63 -0.36
N LEU A 150 -0.26 15.87 -1.19
CA LEU A 150 0.61 14.80 -1.69
C LEU A 150 1.34 14.08 -0.56
N LEU A 151 1.77 14.82 0.47
CA LEU A 151 2.39 14.24 1.65
C LEU A 151 1.42 13.31 2.39
N PHE A 152 0.18 13.71 2.61
CA PHE A 152 -0.85 12.85 3.23
C PHE A 152 -1.08 11.55 2.45
N ILE A 153 -1.19 11.64 1.12
CA ILE A 153 -1.33 10.47 0.25
C ILE A 153 -0.11 9.54 0.38
N THR A 154 1.09 10.12 0.34
CA THR A 154 2.36 9.38 0.44
C THR A 154 2.48 8.67 1.78
N VAL A 155 2.14 9.35 2.88
CA VAL A 155 2.08 8.75 4.22
C VAL A 155 1.07 7.60 4.25
N GLY A 156 -0.07 7.73 3.57
CA GLY A 156 -1.04 6.65 3.43
C GLY A 156 -0.46 5.39 2.79
N TYR A 157 0.25 5.54 1.68
CA TYR A 157 0.92 4.40 1.04
C TYR A 157 1.93 3.71 1.98
N CYS A 158 2.61 4.47 2.84
CA CYS A 158 3.51 3.91 3.86
C CYS A 158 2.76 3.26 5.03
N LEU A 159 1.58 3.75 5.40
CA LEU A 159 0.78 3.21 6.50
C LEU A 159 0.06 1.90 6.13
N HIS A 160 -0.34 1.74 4.87
CA HIS A 160 -1.02 0.54 4.36
C HIS A 160 -0.31 -0.78 4.70
N PRO A 161 0.97 -0.98 4.36
CA PRO A 161 1.69 -2.20 4.74
C PRO A 161 1.85 -2.34 6.25
N CYS A 162 2.00 -1.24 6.99
CA CYS A 162 2.10 -1.25 8.45
C CYS A 162 0.79 -1.73 9.10
N ILE A 163 -0.36 -1.23 8.64
CA ILE A 163 -1.69 -1.65 9.13
C ILE A 163 -1.89 -3.15 8.85
N LEU A 164 -1.55 -3.61 7.64
CA LEU A 164 -1.65 -5.03 7.28
C LEU A 164 -0.73 -5.89 8.15
N LEU A 165 0.52 -5.48 8.40
CA LEU A 165 1.46 -6.22 9.25
C LEU A 165 1.03 -6.28 10.72
N ILE A 166 0.47 -5.19 11.25
CA ILE A 166 0.01 -5.13 12.66
C ILE A 166 -1.24 -5.99 12.84
N MET A 167 -2.19 -5.90 11.92
CA MET A 167 -3.51 -6.51 12.08
C MET A 167 -3.62 -7.94 11.54
N CYS A 168 -2.84 -8.32 10.51
CA CYS A 168 -2.83 -9.69 9.98
C CYS A 168 -1.73 -10.54 10.64
N GLN A 169 -2.11 -11.34 11.64
CA GLN A 169 -1.17 -12.22 12.37
C GLN A 169 -0.41 -13.20 11.46
N ARG A 170 -1.06 -13.79 10.45
CA ARG A 170 -0.38 -14.70 9.50
C ARG A 170 0.70 -13.97 8.70
N LEU A 171 0.39 -12.76 8.23
CA LEU A 171 1.35 -11.93 7.50
C LEU A 171 2.53 -11.54 8.41
N ARG A 172 2.25 -11.19 9.67
CA ARG A 172 3.28 -10.89 10.67
C ARG A 172 4.20 -12.09 10.93
N GLN A 173 3.63 -13.28 11.11
CA GLN A 173 4.40 -14.51 11.34
C GLN A 173 5.29 -14.84 10.13
N ASN A 174 4.75 -14.75 8.93
CA ASN A 174 5.51 -15.00 7.70
C ASN A 174 6.61 -13.94 7.50
N ALA A 175 6.30 -12.66 7.70
CA ALA A 175 7.27 -11.58 7.59
C ALA A 175 8.41 -11.74 8.60
N MET A 176 8.10 -12.04 9.87
CA MET A 176 9.12 -12.32 10.88
C MET A 176 9.99 -13.53 10.52
N GLY A 177 9.41 -14.58 9.94
CA GLY A 177 10.17 -15.72 9.43
C GLY A 177 11.16 -15.33 8.35
N ILE A 178 10.73 -14.50 7.38
CA ILE A 178 11.58 -13.97 6.32
C ILE A 178 12.69 -13.07 6.90
N PHE A 179 12.35 -12.12 7.78
CA PHE A 179 13.34 -11.25 8.41
C PHE A 179 14.39 -12.04 9.19
N LYS A 180 13.98 -13.09 9.90
CA LYS A 180 14.90 -13.98 10.61
C LYS A 180 15.80 -14.74 9.65
N ALA A 181 15.25 -15.29 8.56
CA ALA A 181 16.02 -15.98 7.54
C ALA A 181 17.07 -15.05 6.90
N VAL A 182 16.67 -13.84 6.51
CA VAL A 182 17.56 -12.80 5.96
C VAL A 182 18.66 -12.43 6.96
N GLY A 183 18.31 -12.21 8.23
CA GLY A 183 19.28 -11.94 9.28
C GLY A 183 20.33 -13.06 9.43
N THR A 184 19.88 -14.31 9.50
CA THR A 184 20.81 -15.45 9.60
C THR A 184 21.69 -15.63 8.35
N ALA A 185 21.16 -15.34 7.17
CA ALA A 185 21.92 -15.38 5.91
C ALA A 185 22.97 -14.27 5.88
N TRP A 186 22.61 -13.05 6.32
CA TRP A 186 23.52 -11.92 6.47
C TRP A 186 24.66 -12.23 7.44
N ASP A 187 24.36 -12.76 8.63
CA ASP A 187 25.36 -13.13 9.64
C ASP A 187 26.29 -14.25 9.15
N SER A 188 25.77 -15.18 8.35
CA SER A 188 26.56 -16.23 7.70
C SER A 188 27.52 -15.64 6.66
N LEU A 189 27.05 -14.67 5.87
CA LEU A 189 27.86 -13.99 4.86
C LEU A 189 28.99 -13.17 5.52
N CYS A 190 28.67 -12.39 6.55
CA CYS A 190 29.64 -11.61 7.33
C CYS A 190 30.74 -12.52 7.93
N ARG A 191 30.36 -13.67 8.51
CA ARG A 191 31.32 -14.64 9.05
C ARG A 191 32.23 -15.23 7.96
N ARG A 192 31.72 -15.52 6.76
CA ARG A 192 32.54 -16.01 5.64
C ARG A 192 33.52 -14.95 5.14
N VAL A 193 33.09 -13.69 5.04
CA VAL A 193 33.96 -12.58 4.63
C VAL A 193 35.09 -12.39 5.65
N HIS A 194 34.77 -12.42 6.94
CA HIS A 194 35.77 -12.33 8.00
C HIS A 194 36.76 -13.51 7.95
N LYS A 195 36.28 -14.75 7.78
CA LYS A 195 37.14 -15.94 7.67
C LYS A 195 38.11 -15.87 6.48
N LYS A 196 37.64 -15.41 5.30
CA LYS A 196 38.50 -15.20 4.13
C LYS A 196 39.57 -14.14 4.36
N ARG A 197 39.24 -13.05 5.06
CA ARG A 197 40.19 -11.97 5.37
C ARG A 197 41.32 -12.45 6.31
N PHE A 198 41.02 -13.32 7.27
CA PHE A 198 42.03 -13.87 8.18
C PHE A 198 42.89 -14.97 7.54
N GLN A 199 42.30 -15.87 6.74
CA GLN A 199 43.09 -16.90 6.03
C GLN A 199 44.00 -16.31 4.93
N GLY A 200 43.64 -15.18 4.33
CA GLY A 200 44.50 -14.47 3.38
C GLY A 200 45.75 -13.83 4.01
N SER A 201 45.73 -13.55 5.32
CA SER A 201 46.85 -12.90 6.03
C SER A 201 47.86 -13.89 6.61
N THR A 202 47.51 -15.17 6.79
CA THR A 202 48.41 -16.20 7.34
C THR A 202 49.17 -16.96 6.25
N GLY A 203 48.88 -16.71 4.97
CA GLY A 203 49.48 -17.44 3.82
C GLY A 203 50.70 -16.79 3.18
N GLN A 204 51.20 -15.65 3.68
CA GLN A 204 52.35 -14.95 3.11
C GLN A 204 53.59 -15.02 4.03
N HIS A 205 53.90 -16.21 4.56
CA HIS A 205 55.28 -16.48 4.95
C HIS A 205 56.04 -16.85 3.67
N ILE A 206 56.47 -15.82 2.93
CA ILE A 206 57.47 -15.95 1.88
C ILE A 206 58.72 -16.50 2.59
N GLN A 207 58.99 -17.79 2.43
CA GLN A 207 60.30 -18.30 2.78
C GLN A 207 61.32 -17.61 1.86
N PRO A 208 62.35 -16.94 2.42
CA PRO A 208 63.46 -16.48 1.61
C PRO A 208 64.11 -17.72 1.01
N LYS A 209 64.05 -17.81 -0.32
CA LYS A 209 64.80 -18.80 -1.09
C LYS A 209 66.28 -18.47 -0.90
N VAL A 210 66.94 -19.23 -0.03
CA VAL A 210 68.40 -19.19 0.11
C VAL A 210 68.94 -20.05 -1.01
N ASP A 211 69.45 -19.41 -2.06
CA ASP A 211 70.23 -20.08 -3.10
C ASP A 211 71.61 -20.42 -2.51
N PRO A 212 72.01 -21.70 -2.46
CA PRO A 212 73.35 -22.10 -2.07
C PRO A 212 74.16 -22.37 -3.33
N GLU A 213 75.13 -21.50 -3.65
CA GLU A 213 76.35 -21.82 -4.41
C GLU A 213 77.08 -20.52 -4.80
N LEU A 214 78.20 -20.21 -4.12
CA LEU A 214 79.54 -20.31 -4.71
C LEU A 214 80.60 -19.89 -3.66
N ASP A 215 81.62 -20.75 -3.55
CA ASP A 215 82.95 -20.59 -2.97
C ASP A 215 83.14 -20.63 -1.43
#